data_AF-A0A975B743-F1
#
_entry.id   AF-A0A975B743-F1
#
_cell.length_a   1.000
_cell.length_b   1.000
_cell.length_c   1.000
_cell.angle_alpha   90.00
_cell.angle_beta   90.00
_cell.angle_gamma   90.00
#
_symmetry.space_group_name_H-M   'P 1'
#
loop_
_entity.id
_entity.type
_entity.pdbx_description
1 polymer ?
#
loop_
_entity_poly.entity_id
_entity_poly.type
_entity_poly.pdbx_seq_one_letter_code
_entity_poly.pdbx_strand_id
1 'polypeptide(L)'
;MTLTAEEFMERFLMHVLPKRYHQIRNFGFLTNSKKHKNIKKIREIFQTENMLTDTDRTDDENAGYKCPVCKQGTMQTFLVVKSAHQIIKFDIEAFILREFTDTS
;
A
#
# COMPACT_ATOMS: atom_id res chain seq x y z
N MET A 1 1.07 17.99 -25.82
CA MET A 1 2.20 17.30 -25.14
C MET A 1 2.57 16.10 -25.99
N THR A 2 3.77 16.12 -26.56
CA THR A 2 4.33 15.02 -27.34
C THR A 2 5.01 14.06 -26.38
N LEU A 3 4.50 12.83 -26.28
CA LEU A 3 5.15 11.76 -25.53
C LEU A 3 6.17 11.07 -26.41
N THR A 4 7.29 10.67 -25.82
CA THR A 4 8.27 9.82 -26.52
C THR A 4 7.66 8.43 -26.76
N ALA A 5 8.21 7.69 -27.73
CA ALA A 5 7.67 6.37 -28.10
C ALA A 5 7.72 5.37 -26.92
N GLU A 6 8.77 5.42 -26.10
CA GLU A 6 8.93 4.59 -24.90
C GLU A 6 7.86 4.91 -23.86
N GLU A 7 7.69 6.19 -23.52
CA GLU A 7 6.66 6.66 -22.60
C GLU A 7 5.23 6.35 -23.04
N PHE A 8 5.00 6.25 -24.36
CA PHE A 8 3.73 5.81 -24.91
C PHE A 8 3.55 4.30 -24.73
N MET A 9 4.56 3.49 -25.07
CA MET A 9 4.49 2.04 -24.93
C MET A 9 4.33 1.59 -23.48
N GLU A 10 5.04 2.20 -22.53
CA GLU A 10 4.88 1.88 -21.11
C GLU A 10 3.46 2.17 -20.60
N ARG A 11 2.93 3.36 -20.91
CA ARG A 11 1.56 3.73 -20.54
C ARG A 11 0.54 2.80 -21.20
N PHE A 12 0.74 2.47 -22.47
CA PHE A 12 -0.15 1.58 -23.21
C PHE A 12 -0.17 0.17 -22.61
N LEU A 13 1.00 -0.39 -22.28
CA LEU A 13 1.12 -1.72 -21.70
C LEU A 13 0.51 -1.80 -20.29
N MET A 14 0.54 -0.72 -19.50
CA MET A 14 -0.18 -0.68 -18.22
C MET A 14 -1.71 -0.78 -18.36
N HIS A 15 -2.28 -0.46 -19.53
CA HIS A 15 -3.71 -0.52 -19.78
C HIS A 15 -4.14 -1.86 -20.39
N VAL A 16 -3.19 -2.66 -20.88
CA VAL A 16 -3.45 -3.97 -21.48
C VAL A 16 -3.54 -4.99 -20.36
N LEU A 17 -4.73 -5.57 -20.20
CA LEU A 17 -4.95 -6.59 -19.19
C LEU A 17 -4.19 -7.89 -19.57
N PRO A 18 -3.36 -8.47 -18.69
CA PRO A 18 -2.59 -9.66 -19.02
C PRO A 18 -3.50 -10.84 -19.38
N LYS A 19 -3.00 -11.75 -20.23
CA LYS A 19 -3.77 -12.91 -20.68
C LYS A 19 -4.23 -13.72 -19.45
N ARG A 20 -5.51 -14.11 -19.43
CA ARG A 20 -6.23 -14.79 -18.31
C ARG A 20 -6.67 -13.90 -17.14
N TYR A 21 -6.42 -12.60 -17.17
CA TYR A 21 -7.05 -11.69 -16.21
C TYR A 21 -8.39 -11.22 -16.78
N HIS A 22 -9.41 -11.18 -15.92
CA HIS A 22 -10.72 -10.62 -16.25
C HIS A 22 -10.86 -9.25 -15.58
N GLN A 23 -11.30 -8.25 -16.33
CA GLN A 23 -11.51 -6.92 -15.77
C GLN A 23 -12.66 -6.98 -14.76
N ILE A 24 -12.37 -6.70 -13.48
CA ILE A 24 -13.41 -6.64 -12.46
C ILE A 24 -14.31 -5.44 -12.77
N ARG A 25 -15.55 -5.75 -13.17
CA ARG A 25 -16.59 -4.73 -13.36
C ARG A 25 -17.22 -4.46 -12.00
N ASN A 26 -16.91 -3.30 -11.44
CA ASN A 26 -17.55 -2.83 -10.20
C ASN A 26 -18.98 -2.41 -10.51
N PHE A 27 -19.96 -3.21 -10.09
CA PHE A 27 -21.39 -2.87 -10.17
C PHE A 27 -21.87 -2.26 -8.86
N GLY A 28 -22.93 -1.45 -8.91
CA GLY A 28 -23.51 -0.82 -7.71
C GLY A 28 -22.78 0.46 -7.26
N PHE A 29 -22.45 0.55 -5.97
CA PHE A 29 -22.02 1.82 -5.36
C PHE A 29 -20.59 2.25 -5.74
N LEU A 30 -19.75 1.32 -6.19
CA LEU A 30 -18.38 1.56 -6.66
C LEU A 30 -18.27 1.84 -8.16
N THR A 31 -19.40 1.99 -8.87
CA THR A 31 -19.42 2.36 -10.30
C THR A 31 -18.83 3.76 -10.50
N ASN A 32 -17.97 3.97 -11.50
CA ASN A 32 -17.27 5.26 -11.69
C ASN A 32 -18.22 6.47 -11.74
N SER A 33 -19.39 6.35 -12.38
CA SER A 33 -20.38 7.43 -12.48
C SER A 33 -20.97 7.86 -11.13
N LYS A 34 -21.05 6.95 -10.15
CA LYS A 34 -21.65 7.22 -8.83
C LYS A 34 -20.63 7.17 -7.68
N LYS A 35 -19.40 6.71 -7.95
CA LYS A 35 -18.32 6.47 -7.00
C LYS A 35 -18.05 7.71 -6.14
N HIS A 36 -17.85 8.88 -6.75
CA HIS A 36 -17.58 10.10 -5.99
C HIS A 36 -18.74 10.50 -5.06
N LYS A 37 -19.99 10.42 -5.53
CA LYS A 37 -21.17 10.74 -4.72
C LYS A 37 -21.36 9.74 -3.58
N ASN A 38 -21.16 8.45 -3.85
CA ASN A 38 -21.33 7.39 -2.85
C ASN A 38 -20.21 7.38 -1.82
N ILE A 39 -18.95 7.61 -2.22
CA ILE A 39 -17.83 7.76 -1.28
C ILE A 39 -18.07 8.95 -0.36
N LYS A 40 -18.59 10.07 -0.88
CA LYS A 40 -18.94 11.23 -0.05
C LYS A 40 -20.00 10.86 0.98
N LYS A 41 -21.09 10.21 0.57
CA LYS A 41 -22.15 9.75 1.48
C LYS A 41 -21.67 8.75 2.52
N ILE A 42 -20.84 7.78 2.11
CA ILE A 42 -20.22 6.82 3.04
C ILE A 42 -19.38 7.58 4.05
N ARG A 43 -18.56 8.54 3.62
CA ARG A 43 -17.79 9.39 4.54
C ARG A 43 -18.69 10.20 5.47
N GLU A 44 -19.80 10.77 5.00
CA GLU A 44 -20.75 11.50 5.86
C GLU A 44 -21.40 10.57 6.91
N ILE A 45 -21.74 9.34 6.55
CA ILE A 45 -22.29 8.32 7.47
C ILE A 45 -21.23 7.85 8.47
N PHE A 46 -19.98 7.68 8.02
CA PHE A 46 -18.85 7.27 8.86
C PHE A 46 -18.19 8.44 9.58
N GLN A 47 -18.48 9.70 9.26
CA GLN A 47 -17.98 10.89 9.98
C GLN A 47 -18.60 11.00 11.39
N THR A 48 -19.56 10.13 11.72
CA THR A 48 -19.96 9.86 13.11
C THR A 48 -18.95 9.00 13.89
N GLU A 49 -17.98 8.36 13.22
CA GLU A 49 -16.93 7.53 13.80
C GLU A 49 -15.56 7.83 13.15
N ASN A 50 -14.84 8.80 13.74
CA ASN A 50 -13.43 9.13 13.56
C ASN A 50 -13.00 9.94 12.32
N MET A 51 -12.68 11.19 12.64
CA MET A 51 -11.50 11.90 12.17
C MET A 51 -10.33 10.94 11.91
N LEU A 52 -9.96 10.75 10.66
CA LEU A 52 -8.59 10.42 10.31
C LEU A 52 -8.00 11.68 9.67
N THR A 53 -7.68 12.65 10.52
CA THR A 53 -6.56 13.54 10.24
C THR A 53 -5.34 12.63 10.12
N ASP A 54 -4.72 12.60 8.93
CA ASP A 54 -3.44 11.91 8.67
C ASP A 54 -2.28 12.71 9.32
N THR A 55 -2.48 13.14 10.58
CA THR A 55 -1.54 13.85 11.43
C THR A 55 -1.69 13.27 12.83
N ASP A 56 -0.57 12.86 13.43
CA ASP A 56 -0.43 12.22 14.74
C ASP A 56 -0.68 10.71 14.75
N ARG A 57 0.04 10.00 13.87
CA ARG A 57 0.86 8.92 14.44
C ARG A 57 2.13 9.59 14.94
N THR A 58 2.10 10.04 16.19
CA THR A 58 3.33 10.17 16.95
C THR A 58 4.05 8.84 16.82
N ASP A 59 5.29 8.91 16.35
CA ASP A 59 6.24 7.84 16.35
C ASP A 59 6.36 7.30 17.77
N ASP A 60 5.45 6.40 18.17
CA ASP A 60 5.62 5.60 19.37
C ASP A 60 6.77 4.66 19.07
N GLU A 61 7.92 5.14 19.50
CA GLU A 61 9.21 4.51 19.59
C GLU A 61 9.09 2.99 19.78
N ASN A 62 9.41 2.26 18.71
CA ASN A 62 10.19 1.02 18.78
C ASN A 62 9.74 -0.08 19.75
N ALA A 63 8.46 -0.21 20.06
CA ALA A 63 7.92 -1.46 20.59
C ALA A 63 7.77 -2.46 19.41
N GLY A 64 8.90 -2.90 18.83
CA GLY A 64 8.93 -3.80 17.69
C GLY A 64 8.05 -5.04 17.91
N TYR A 65 7.34 -5.45 16.86
CA TYR A 65 6.42 -6.59 16.93
C TYR A 65 7.15 -7.88 17.32
N LYS A 66 6.60 -8.66 18.25
CA LYS A 66 7.15 -9.99 18.56
C LYS A 66 6.89 -10.95 17.41
N CYS A 67 7.89 -11.79 17.11
CA CYS A 67 7.76 -12.81 16.08
C CYS A 67 6.59 -13.77 16.43
N PRO A 68 5.60 -13.94 15.53
CA PRO A 68 4.43 -14.77 15.82
C PRO A 68 4.76 -16.27 15.94
N VAL A 69 5.95 -16.69 15.47
CA VAL A 69 6.39 -18.09 15.48
C VAL A 69 7.10 -18.44 16.78
N CYS A 70 8.20 -17.75 17.11
CA CYS A 70 9.00 -18.07 18.29
C CYS A 70 8.62 -17.27 19.54
N LYS A 71 7.86 -16.17 19.41
CA LYS A 71 7.48 -15.20 20.47
C LYS A 71 8.64 -14.54 21.24
N GLN A 72 9.87 -14.93 20.97
CA GLN A 72 11.07 -14.42 21.64
C GLN A 72 11.70 -13.26 20.85
N GLY A 73 11.82 -13.41 19.52
CA GLY A 73 12.43 -12.42 18.63
C GLY A 73 11.56 -11.20 18.38
N THR A 74 12.21 -10.08 18.04
CA THR A 74 11.57 -8.83 17.63
C THR A 74 11.68 -8.68 16.12
N MET A 75 10.57 -8.44 15.43
CA MET A 75 10.50 -8.20 13.99
C MET A 75 11.09 -6.84 13.64
N GLN A 76 11.85 -6.78 12.55
CA GLN A 76 12.38 -5.54 11.99
C GLN A 76 11.53 -5.11 10.80
N THR A 77 11.08 -3.86 10.81
CA THR A 77 10.31 -3.27 9.71
C THR A 77 11.28 -2.76 8.65
N PHE A 78 11.35 -3.43 7.51
CA PHE A 78 12.19 -3.02 6.37
C PHE A 78 11.40 -2.33 5.25
N LEU A 79 10.06 -2.47 5.22
CA LEU A 79 9.19 -1.89 4.20
C LEU A 79 7.88 -1.39 4.82
N VAL A 80 7.49 -0.16 4.49
CA VAL A 80 6.17 0.42 4.83
C VAL A 80 5.46 0.85 3.56
N VAL A 81 4.27 0.27 3.31
CA VAL A 81 3.43 0.55 2.13
C VAL A 81 2.09 1.14 2.57
N LYS A 82 1.70 2.30 2.02
CA LYS A 82 0.36 2.89 2.22
C LYS A 82 -0.70 2.19 1.37
N SER A 83 -1.98 2.44 1.68
CA SER A 83 -3.13 1.86 0.96
C SER A 83 -3.17 2.14 -0.55
N ALA A 84 -2.44 3.16 -1.02
CA ALA A 84 -2.26 3.48 -2.44
C ALA A 84 -1.06 2.77 -3.10
N HIS A 85 -0.53 1.70 -2.49
CA HIS A 85 0.70 1.03 -2.94
C HIS A 85 1.94 1.95 -2.96
N GLN A 86 1.91 3.03 -2.17
CA GLN A 86 3.02 3.96 -2.06
C GLN A 86 3.99 3.48 -1.00
N ILE A 87 5.26 3.27 -1.38
CA ILE A 87 6.34 2.95 -0.46
C ILE A 87 6.77 4.22 0.25
N ILE A 88 6.77 4.21 1.59
CA ILE A 88 7.12 5.37 2.43
C ILE A 88 8.46 5.16 3.13
N LYS A 89 8.79 3.90 3.42
CA LYS A 89 10.04 3.52 4.03
C LYS A 89 10.51 2.23 3.40
N PHE A 90 11.76 2.20 2.96
CA PHE A 90 12.41 1.01 2.43
C PHE A 90 13.88 1.03 2.83
N ASP A 91 14.21 0.27 3.87
CA ASP A 91 15.58 0.17 4.39
C ASP A 91 16.16 -1.19 4.03
N ILE A 92 16.84 -1.24 2.88
CA ILE A 92 17.51 -2.44 2.36
C ILE A 92 18.71 -2.83 3.24
N GLU A 93 19.40 -1.87 3.85
CA GLU A 93 20.59 -2.16 4.67
C GLU A 93 20.24 -2.99 5.92
N ALA A 94 19.05 -2.79 6.50
CA ALA A 94 18.54 -3.64 7.59
C ALA A 94 18.25 -5.08 7.14
N PHE A 95 18.00 -5.30 5.85
CA PHE A 95 17.71 -6.60 5.25
C PHE A 95 18.99 -7.35 4.86
N ILE A 96 20.00 -6.66 4.31
CA ILE A 96 21.24 -7.28 3.79
C ILE A 96 22.29 -7.55 4.88
N LEU A 97 22.38 -6.72 5.92
CA LEU A 97 23.45 -6.83 6.93
C LEU A 97 23.32 -8.05 7.88
N ARG A 98 22.35 -8.95 7.69
CA ARG A 98 22.16 -10.12 8.56
C ARG A 98 22.23 -11.48 7.87
N GLU A 99 22.38 -11.55 6.54
CA GLU A 99 22.55 -12.84 5.85
C GLU A 99 23.94 -13.48 6.04
N PHE A 100 24.86 -12.88 6.81
CA PHE A 100 26.23 -13.39 6.93
C PHE A 100 26.73 -13.77 8.33
N THR A 101 25.91 -13.79 9.38
CA THR A 101 26.41 -14.19 10.71
C THR A 101 25.43 -15.02 11.54
N ASP A 102 24.86 -16.10 11.01
CA ASP A 102 24.31 -17.19 11.86
C ASP A 102 24.22 -18.52 11.07
N THR A 103 25.38 -19.03 10.67
CA THR A 103 25.61 -20.47 10.49
C THR A 103 26.92 -20.84 11.18
N SER A 104 26.86 -21.15 12.47
CA SER A 104 27.80 -21.99 13.22
C SER A 104 27.16 -22.43 14.52
#